data_AF-A0A163ZR73-F1
#
_entry.id   AF-A0A163ZR73-F1
#
_cell.length_a   1.000
_cell.length_b   1.000
_cell.length_c   1.000
_cell.angle_alpha   90.00
_cell.angle_beta   90.00
_cell.angle_gamma   90.00
#
_symmetry.space_group_name_H-M   'P 1'
#
loop_
_entity.id
_entity.type
_entity.pdbx_description
1 polymer ?
#
loop_
_entity_poly.entity_id
_entity_poly.type
_entity_poly.pdbx_seq_one_letter_code
_entity_poly.pdbx_strand_id
1 'polypeptide(L)' 'MAYSIYGTPHGQPEKVCYGTVQTLDQTASELRKLREAGVLDVYAIGFDPETANLQKPPSDPKSN' A
#
# COMPACT_ATOMS: atom_id res chain seq x y z
N MET A 1 -10.45 -1.98 5.87
CA MET A 1 -8.99 -2.22 5.86
C MET A 1 -8.47 -1.96 4.46
N ALA A 2 -7.28 -1.39 4.32
CA ALA A 2 -6.64 -1.17 3.02
C ALA A 2 -5.16 -1.57 3.10
N TYR A 3 -4.63 -2.18 2.07
CA TYR A 3 -3.25 -2.67 2.03
C TYR A 3 -2.52 -2.02 0.86
N SER A 4 -1.41 -1.35 1.16
CA SER A 4 -0.51 -0.79 0.15
C SER A 4 0.60 -1.79 -0.14
N ILE A 5 0.81 -2.13 -1.42
CA ILE A 5 1.82 -3.09 -1.88
C ILE A 5 2.96 -2.32 -2.54
N TYR A 6 4.18 -2.69 -2.19
CA TYR A 6 5.43 -2.14 -2.73
C TYR A 6 6.28 -3.29 -3.29
N GLY A 7 7.04 -3.03 -4.35
CA GLY A 7 8.03 -3.99 -4.85
C GLY A 7 8.99 -3.36 -5.87
N THR A 8 10.15 -3.99 -6.02
CA THR A 8 11.27 -3.50 -6.84
C THR A 8 11.61 -4.51 -7.94
N PRO A 9 11.45 -4.21 -9.23
CA PRO A 9 11.76 -5.16 -10.30
C PRO A 9 13.26 -5.52 -10.36
N HIS A 10 13.59 -6.81 -10.57
CA HIS A 10 14.97 -7.33 -10.59
C HIS A 10 15.91 -6.68 -11.64
N GLY A 11 15.39 -5.92 -12.61
CA GLY A 11 16.19 -5.23 -13.63
C GLY A 11 16.15 -3.70 -13.56
N GLN A 12 15.34 -3.11 -12.66
CA GLN A 12 15.11 -1.66 -12.56
C GLN A 12 14.92 -1.27 -11.09
N PRO A 13 15.99 -1.36 -10.27
CA PRO A 13 15.91 -1.10 -8.83
C PRO A 13 15.48 0.33 -8.48
N GLU A 14 15.63 1.27 -9.41
CA GLU A 14 15.13 2.64 -9.30
C GLU A 14 13.61 2.78 -9.47
N LYS A 15 12.90 1.71 -9.88
CA LYS A 15 11.44 1.72 -10.03
C LYS A 15 10.79 0.95 -8.89
N VAL A 16 9.87 1.62 -8.20
CA VAL A 16 9.00 1.00 -7.20
C VAL A 16 7.60 0.86 -7.79
N CYS A 17 7.05 -0.35 -7.80
CA CYS A 17 5.66 -0.60 -8.15
C CYS A 17 4.78 -0.36 -6.91
N TYR A 18 3.69 0.39 -7.08
CA TYR A 18 2.72 0.70 -6.02
C TYR A 18 1.31 0.22 -6.40
N GLY A 19 0.63 -0.45 -5.48
CA GLY A 19 -0.76 -0.85 -5.62
C GLY A 19 -1.51 -0.78 -4.30
N THR A 20 -2.85 -0.76 -4.35
CA THR A 20 -3.70 -0.80 -3.15
C THR A 20 -4.77 -1.88 -3.31
N VAL A 21 -4.93 -2.74 -2.31
CA VAL A 21 -5.97 -3.79 -2.26
C VAL A 21 -6.76 -3.71 -0.95
N GLN A 22 -7.96 -4.29 -0.93
CA GLN A 22 -8.91 -4.09 0.18
C GLN A 22 -8.92 -5.26 1.17
N THR A 23 -8.38 -6.42 0.81
CA THR A 23 -8.39 -7.61 1.67
C THR A 23 -7.01 -8.25 1.79
N LEU A 24 -6.82 -8.99 2.89
CA LEU A 24 -5.59 -9.74 3.13
C LEU A 24 -5.39 -10.85 2.08
N ASP A 25 -6.46 -11.53 1.67
CA ASP A 25 -6.40 -12.56 0.63
C ASP A 25 -5.98 -11.99 -0.74
N GLN A 26 -6.50 -10.83 -1.12
CA GLN A 26 -6.05 -10.12 -2.32
C GLN A 26 -4.58 -9.73 -2.21
N THR A 27 -4.16 -9.27 -1.03
CA THR A 27 -2.76 -8.92 -0.77
C THR A 27 -1.84 -10.12 -0.99
N ALA A 28 -2.16 -11.29 -0.41
CA ALA A 28 -1.38 -12.50 -0.57
C ALA A 28 -1.31 -12.96 -2.05
N SER A 29 -2.43 -12.86 -2.78
CA SER A 29 -2.49 -13.18 -4.21
C SER A 29 -1.60 -12.27 -5.05
N GLU A 30 -1.65 -10.95 -4.84
CA GLU A 30 -0.84 -10.00 -5.58
C GLU A 30 0.66 -10.12 -5.25
N LEU A 31 1.02 -10.31 -3.98
CA LEU A 31 2.41 -10.57 -3.57
C LEU A 31 2.98 -11.80 -4.29
N ARG A 32 2.19 -12.87 -4.42
CA ARG A 32 2.58 -14.07 -5.14
C ARG A 32 2.84 -13.80 -6.62
N LYS A 33 1.93 -13.09 -7.30
CA LYS A 33 2.09 -12.71 -8.72
C LYS A 33 3.35 -11.88 -8.95
N LEU A 34 3.61 -10.91 -8.08
CA LEU A 34 4.81 -10.06 -8.16
C LEU A 34 6.09 -10.87 -8.01
N ARG A 35 6.11 -11.83 -7.07
CA ARG A 35 7.24 -12.74 -6.90
C ARG A 35 7.46 -13.64 -8.11
N GLU A 36 6.38 -14.20 -8.68
CA GLU A 36 6.43 -15.00 -9.90
C GLU A 36 6.90 -14.18 -11.12
N ALA A 37 6.62 -12.87 -11.13
CA ALA A 37 7.08 -11.93 -12.15
C ALA A 37 8.54 -11.46 -11.96
N GLY A 38 9.25 -11.96 -10.95
CA GLY A 38 10.65 -11.57 -10.67
C GLY A 38 10.80 -10.20 -10.01
N VAL A 39 9.77 -9.71 -9.32
CA VAL A 39 9.88 -8.52 -8.48
C VAL A 39 10.51 -8.91 -7.15
N LEU A 40 11.57 -8.21 -6.77
CA LEU A 40 12.29 -8.35 -5.51
C LEU A 40 11.71 -7.41 -4.44
N ASP A 41 12.04 -7.70 -3.17
CA ASP A 41 11.70 -6.84 -2.02
C ASP A 41 10.21 -6.45 -1.95
N VAL A 42 9.33 -7.42 -2.20
CA VAL A 42 7.88 -7.18 -2.21
C VAL A 42 7.32 -7.24 -0.79
N TYR A 43 6.65 -6.18 -0.35
CA TYR A 43 5.99 -6.12 0.96
C TYR A 43 4.65 -5.38 0.88
N ALA A 44 3.77 -5.67 1.84
CA ALA A 44 2.48 -5.01 1.96
C ALA A 44 2.30 -4.43 3.36
N ILE A 45 1.71 -3.24 3.43
CA ILE A 45 1.40 -2.55 4.69
C ILE A 45 -0.11 -2.42 4.79
N GLY A 46 -0.70 -3.07 5.80
CA GLY A 46 -2.12 -2.98 6.11
C GLY A 46 -2.44 -1.80 7.02
N PHE A 47 -3.45 -1.03 6.66
CA PHE A 47 -4.04 0.03 7.45
C PHE A 47 -5.44 -0.36 7.90
N ASP A 48 -5.64 -0.38 9.21
CA ASP A 48 -6.96 -0.50 9.81
C ASP A 48 -7.56 0.90 10.03
N PRO A 49 -8.63 1.28 9.32
CA PRO A 49 -9.27 2.58 9.46
C PRO A 49 -9.78 2.87 10.87
N GLU A 50 -10.11 1.86 11.69
CA GLU A 50 -10.55 2.10 13.07
C GLU A 50 -9.40 2.58 13.97
N THR A 51 -8.18 2.12 13.69
CA THR A 51 -6.95 2.57 14.37
C THR A 51 -6.37 3.82 13.73
N ALA A 52 -6.60 4.02 12.43
CA ALA A 52 -6.26 5.22 11.69
C ALA A 52 -7.32 6.30 11.96
N ASN A 53 -7.45 6.72 13.21
CA ASN A 53 -7.87 8.08 13.56
C ASN A 53 -6.80 9.05 13.00
N LEU A 54 -6.74 9.16 11.68
CA LEU A 54 -6.11 10.26 10.98
C LEU A 54 -6.89 11.48 11.45
N GLN A 55 -6.34 12.18 12.45
CA GLN A 55 -6.83 13.47 12.87
C GLN A 55 -7.10 14.25 11.59
N LYS A 56 -8.38 14.47 11.30
CA LYS A 56 -8.80 15.35 10.23
C LYS A 56 -8.03 16.64 10.50
N PRO A 57 -7.22 17.15 9.55
CA PRO A 57 -6.52 18.40 9.78
C PRO A 57 -7.57 19.40 10.27
N PRO A 58 -7.29 20.14 11.35
CA PRO A 58 -8.28 21.04 11.93
C PRO A 58 -8.83 21.90 10.80
N SER A 59 -10.14 21.79 10.57
CA SER A 59 -10.82 22.60 9.56
C SER A 59 -10.51 24.06 9.89
N ASP A 60 -9.96 24.80 8.92
CA ASP A 60 -9.68 26.23 9.10
C ASP A 60 -10.92 26.91 9.71
N PRO A 61 -10.76 27.69 10.81
CA PRO A 61 -11.89 28.41 11.36
C PRO A 61 -12.39 29.36 10.28
N LYS A 62 -13.69 29.23 9.95
CA LYS A 62 -14.41 30.09 9.01
C LYS A 62 -13.89 31.53 9.07
N SER A 63 -13.26 32.00 7.99
CA SER A 63 -13.16 33.43 7.73
C SER A 63 -14.58 33.96 7.55
N ASN A 64 -15.08 34.66 8.58
CA ASN A 64 -16.20 35.59 8.46
C ASN A 64 -15.80 36.77 7.59
#